data_AF-A0A1K1QR68-F1
#
_entry.id   AF-A0A1K1QR68-F1
#
_cell.length_a   1.000
_cell.length_b   1.000
_cell.length_c   1.000
_cell.angle_alpha   90.00
_cell.angle_beta   90.00
_cell.angle_gamma   90.00
#
_symmetry.space_group_name_H-M   'P 1'
#
loop_
_entity.id
_entity.type
_entity.pdbx_description
1 polymer ?
#
loop_
_entity_poly.entity_id
_entity_poly.type
_entity_poly.pdbx_seq_one_letter_code
_entity_poly.pdbx_strand_id
1 'polypeptide(L)'
;QLSPTIKFSVNVSGAKGKTFKAKFNLSPTLYEAEDLPTTASGAVQADFTDSQSSNGAGNKLDANGVNDYVEYSLDVPSSGTYKIKLGVKKLDSRGKFKLYLPQANLYVGAEQDQYSSSIEHAELDFGNYTFNSAGTKVFRFIVTGKHANSTGYTLANDYIRLTAQ
;
A
#
# COMPACT_ATOMS: atom_id res chain seq x y z
N GLN A 1 8.12 -19.89 14.97
CA GLN A 1 8.49 -18.66 14.24
C GLN A 1 7.56 -18.53 13.05
N LEU A 2 6.98 -17.36 12.77
CA LEU A 2 6.05 -17.17 11.64
C LEU A 2 6.66 -16.34 10.49
N SER A 3 7.61 -15.45 10.80
CA SER A 3 8.32 -14.60 9.84
C SER A 3 9.83 -14.57 10.15
N PRO A 4 10.72 -14.45 9.15
CA PRO A 4 10.49 -14.53 7.71
C PRO A 4 10.20 -15.95 7.20
N THR A 5 10.41 -16.96 8.05
CA THR A 5 10.15 -18.37 7.74
C THR A 5 9.26 -18.98 8.81
N ILE A 6 8.27 -19.75 8.37
CA ILE A 6 7.49 -20.59 9.28
C ILE A 6 8.39 -21.71 9.80
N LYS A 7 8.62 -21.72 11.11
CA LYS A 7 9.26 -22.83 11.82
C LYS A 7 8.31 -23.35 12.88
N PHE A 8 8.01 -24.63 12.81
CA PHE A 8 7.24 -25.37 13.80
C PHE A 8 7.88 -26.74 14.03
N SER A 9 7.63 -27.29 15.20
CA SER A 9 8.05 -28.64 15.58
C SER A 9 6.81 -29.44 15.96
N VAL A 10 6.81 -30.73 15.68
CA VAL A 10 5.72 -31.64 16.05
C VAL A 10 6.29 -32.74 16.92
N ASN A 11 5.72 -32.97 18.10
CA ASN A 11 6.02 -34.16 18.89
C ASN A 11 5.25 -35.35 18.32
N VAL A 12 5.97 -36.38 17.88
CA VAL A 12 5.40 -37.57 17.21
C VAL A 12 5.37 -38.81 18.11
N SER A 13 5.66 -38.68 19.40
CA SER A 13 5.63 -39.81 20.33
C SER A 13 4.23 -40.45 20.35
N GLY A 14 4.16 -41.76 20.13
CA GLY A 14 2.90 -42.51 20.10
C GLY A 14 1.98 -42.24 18.90
N ALA A 15 2.44 -41.51 17.86
CA ALA A 15 1.59 -41.09 16.76
C ALA A 15 1.07 -42.23 15.86
N LYS A 16 1.74 -43.40 15.84
CA LYS A 16 1.34 -44.60 15.07
C LYS A 16 0.95 -44.29 13.61
N GLY A 17 1.73 -43.43 12.94
CA GLY A 17 1.50 -43.06 11.54
C GLY A 17 0.37 -42.06 11.26
N LYS A 18 -0.21 -41.43 12.30
CA LYS A 18 -1.23 -40.40 12.13
C LYS A 18 -0.67 -39.12 11.49
N THR A 19 -1.49 -38.46 10.68
CA THR A 19 -1.18 -37.16 10.07
C THR A 19 -1.34 -36.02 11.07
N PHE A 20 -0.41 -35.06 11.02
CA PHE A 20 -0.51 -33.77 11.72
C PHE A 20 -0.74 -32.66 10.70
N LYS A 21 -1.72 -31.80 10.95
CA LYS A 21 -2.05 -30.66 10.08
C LYS A 21 -1.72 -29.37 10.82
N ALA A 22 -1.05 -28.44 10.13
CA ALA A 22 -0.89 -27.06 10.58
C ALA A 22 -1.48 -26.14 9.50
N LYS A 23 -2.24 -25.13 9.91
CA LYS A 23 -2.74 -24.06 9.05
C LYS A 23 -2.13 -22.76 9.52
N PHE A 24 -1.43 -22.08 8.63
CA PHE A 24 -0.88 -20.75 8.88
C PHE A 24 -1.74 -19.73 8.15
N ASN A 25 -2.14 -18.67 8.86
CA ASN A 25 -2.87 -17.58 8.25
C ASN A 25 -1.86 -16.50 7.86
N LEU A 26 -1.69 -16.28 6.56
CA LEU A 26 -1.00 -15.10 6.04
C LEU A 26 -2.03 -13.97 6.00
N SER A 27 -2.20 -13.28 7.12
CA SER A 27 -3.03 -12.08 7.12
C SER A 27 -2.29 -10.98 6.36
N PRO A 28 -2.98 -10.24 5.47
CA PRO A 28 -2.39 -9.06 4.88
C PRO A 28 -1.96 -8.08 5.97
N THR A 29 -0.83 -7.41 5.76
CA THR A 29 -0.42 -6.29 6.60
C THR A 29 -0.98 -5.02 5.99
N LEU A 30 -1.80 -4.30 6.76
CA LEU A 30 -2.26 -2.96 6.42
C LEU A 30 -1.35 -1.96 7.13
N TYR A 31 -0.97 -0.93 6.39
CA TYR A 31 -0.19 0.19 6.87
C TYR A 31 -1.01 1.46 6.59
N GLU A 32 -1.60 2.03 7.63
CA GLU A 32 -2.42 3.24 7.54
C GLU A 32 -1.55 4.42 7.13
N ALA A 33 -1.94 5.15 6.08
CA ALA A 33 -1.09 6.16 5.47
C ALA A 33 -0.80 7.33 6.43
N GLU A 34 -1.76 7.68 7.28
CA GLU A 34 -1.69 8.69 8.34
C GLU A 34 -0.76 8.29 9.50
N ASP A 35 -0.46 7.01 9.67
CA ASP A 35 0.44 6.51 10.73
C ASP A 35 1.89 6.31 10.23
N LEU A 36 2.13 6.46 8.93
CA LEU A 36 3.45 6.21 8.33
C LEU A 36 4.33 7.45 8.35
N PRO A 37 5.66 7.30 8.55
CA PRO A 37 6.62 8.35 8.26
C PRO A 37 6.48 8.79 6.80
N THR A 38 6.12 10.06 6.62
CA THR A 38 5.67 10.62 5.35
C THR A 38 6.55 11.79 4.91
N THR A 39 6.95 11.81 3.64
CA THR A 39 7.60 12.95 2.98
C THR A 39 6.83 13.32 1.72
N ALA A 40 6.82 14.61 1.37
CA ALA A 40 6.19 15.09 0.14
C ALA A 40 7.13 16.02 -0.62
N SER A 41 6.95 16.13 -1.93
CA SER A 41 7.67 17.05 -2.79
C SER A 41 6.74 17.65 -3.85
N GLY A 42 6.99 18.90 -4.22
CA GLY A 42 6.15 19.68 -5.14
C GLY A 42 4.85 20.19 -4.52
N ALA A 43 4.35 19.53 -3.47
CA ALA A 43 3.16 19.92 -2.73
C ALA A 43 3.27 19.59 -1.23
N VAL A 44 2.32 20.12 -0.45
CA VAL A 44 2.14 19.77 0.96
C VAL A 44 1.26 18.53 1.10
N GLN A 45 1.43 17.82 2.21
CA GLN A 45 0.56 16.72 2.60
C GLN A 45 -0.02 17.00 3.99
N ALA A 46 -1.22 16.49 4.25
CA ALA A 46 -1.82 16.49 5.57
C ALA A 46 -2.77 15.30 5.75
N ASP A 47 -2.93 14.87 7.00
CA ASP A 47 -3.94 13.88 7.35
C ASP A 47 -5.34 14.48 7.30
N PHE A 48 -6.33 13.66 7.00
CA PHE A 48 -7.74 14.02 7.00
C PHE A 48 -8.56 12.98 7.75
N THR A 49 -9.70 13.41 8.29
CA THR A 49 -10.67 12.50 8.92
C THR A 49 -11.76 12.12 7.92
N ASP A 50 -12.13 10.85 7.93
CA ASP A 50 -13.22 10.29 7.11
C ASP A 50 -13.68 8.95 7.68
N SER A 51 -14.90 8.89 8.21
CA SER A 51 -15.41 7.68 8.88
C SER A 51 -15.55 6.45 7.98
N GLN A 52 -15.44 6.62 6.66
CA GLN A 52 -15.48 5.52 5.68
C GLN A 52 -14.09 4.99 5.30
N SER A 53 -13.02 5.73 5.62
CA SER A 53 -11.65 5.24 5.48
C SER A 53 -11.31 4.24 6.59
N SER A 54 -10.26 3.44 6.39
CA SER A 54 -9.70 2.58 7.44
C SER A 54 -9.36 3.44 8.66
N ASN A 55 -9.71 2.95 9.85
CA ASN A 55 -9.55 3.65 11.13
C ASN A 55 -10.09 5.10 11.20
N GLY A 56 -10.91 5.52 10.22
CA GLY A 56 -11.55 6.83 10.21
C GLY A 56 -10.68 7.98 9.71
N ALA A 57 -9.53 7.72 9.11
CA ALA A 57 -8.61 8.75 8.64
C ALA A 57 -7.84 8.33 7.37
N GLY A 58 -6.95 9.19 6.91
CA GLY A 58 -6.10 8.94 5.75
C GLY A 58 -5.15 10.10 5.55
N ASN A 59 -4.24 9.96 4.59
CA ASN A 59 -3.27 10.98 4.24
C ASN A 59 -3.54 11.56 2.84
N LYS A 60 -3.53 12.89 2.72
CA LYS A 60 -3.81 13.59 1.46
C LYS A 60 -2.63 14.44 1.01
N LEU A 61 -2.22 14.25 -0.24
CA LEU A 61 -1.30 15.12 -0.96
C LEU A 61 -2.11 16.20 -1.70
N ASP A 62 -1.84 17.48 -1.38
CA ASP A 62 -2.41 18.64 -2.05
C ASP A 62 -1.66 18.99 -3.35
N ALA A 63 -1.44 17.98 -4.18
CA ALA A 63 -0.76 18.13 -5.45
C ALA A 63 -1.46 19.12 -6.38
N ASN A 64 -0.66 19.94 -7.05
CA ASN A 64 -1.10 20.94 -8.01
C ASN A 64 -0.57 20.68 -9.43
N GLY A 65 0.30 19.68 -9.62
CA GLY A 65 0.85 19.35 -10.92
C GLY A 65 1.45 17.95 -11.04
N VAL A 66 1.86 17.63 -12.25
CA VAL A 66 2.62 16.41 -12.58
C VAL A 66 3.99 16.48 -11.92
N ASN A 67 4.48 15.33 -11.44
CA ASN A 67 5.72 15.13 -10.67
C ASN A 67 5.64 15.47 -9.18
N ASP A 68 4.55 16.05 -8.68
CA ASP A 68 4.30 16.11 -7.24
C ASP A 68 4.18 14.68 -6.70
N TYR A 69 4.67 14.44 -5.49
CA TYR A 69 4.58 13.11 -4.90
C TYR A 69 4.50 13.13 -3.38
N VAL A 70 3.98 12.03 -2.85
CA VAL A 70 4.04 11.66 -1.44
C VAL A 70 4.74 10.30 -1.33
N GLU A 71 5.56 10.16 -0.30
CA GLU A 71 6.28 8.93 0.04
C GLU A 71 5.86 8.46 1.42
N TYR A 72 5.65 7.15 1.54
CA TYR A 72 5.44 6.49 2.82
C TYR A 72 6.54 5.47 3.05
N SER A 73 7.11 5.49 4.25
CA SER A 73 8.12 4.50 4.67
C SER A 73 7.47 3.44 5.55
N LEU A 74 7.42 2.18 5.09
CA LEU A 74 6.83 1.08 5.84
C LEU A 74 7.78 -0.10 5.96
N ASP A 75 7.70 -0.84 7.07
CA ASP A 75 8.55 -1.99 7.35
C ASP A 75 8.03 -3.27 6.68
N VAL A 76 8.77 -3.80 5.71
CA VAL A 76 8.44 -5.08 5.07
C VAL A 76 9.04 -6.21 5.91
N PRO A 77 8.22 -7.11 6.49
CA PRO A 77 8.68 -8.01 7.56
C PRO A 77 9.63 -9.11 7.09
N SER A 78 9.62 -9.43 5.80
CA SER A 78 10.46 -10.47 5.21
C SER A 78 10.70 -10.25 3.72
N SER A 79 11.82 -10.75 3.19
CA SER A 79 11.95 -10.88 1.74
C SER A 79 10.90 -11.83 1.18
N GLY A 80 10.44 -11.59 -0.04
CA GLY A 80 9.40 -12.38 -0.67
C GLY A 80 8.57 -11.58 -1.66
N THR A 81 7.65 -12.27 -2.32
CA THR A 81 6.69 -11.66 -3.24
C THR A 81 5.44 -11.24 -2.49
N TYR A 82 5.02 -10.00 -2.69
CA TYR A 82 3.81 -9.44 -2.10
C TYR A 82 2.93 -8.84 -3.19
N LYS A 83 1.63 -9.10 -3.10
CA LYS A 83 0.62 -8.30 -3.79
C LYS A 83 0.51 -6.96 -3.07
N ILE A 84 0.66 -5.86 -3.83
CA ILE A 84 0.58 -4.49 -3.32
C ILE A 84 -0.76 -3.90 -3.73
N LYS A 85 -1.51 -3.40 -2.75
CA LYS A 85 -2.73 -2.62 -2.96
C LYS A 85 -2.68 -1.31 -2.19
N LEU A 86 -3.41 -0.31 -2.68
CA LEU A 86 -3.60 0.98 -2.01
C LEU A 86 -5.10 1.22 -1.83
N GLY A 87 -5.55 1.38 -0.60
CA GLY A 87 -6.85 1.96 -0.28
C GLY A 87 -6.83 3.46 -0.57
N VAL A 88 -7.89 3.98 -1.18
CA VAL A 88 -7.99 5.40 -1.55
C VAL A 88 -9.38 5.94 -1.34
N LYS A 89 -9.46 7.26 -1.10
CA LYS A 89 -10.68 8.05 -1.20
C LYS A 89 -10.73 8.77 -2.54
N LYS A 90 -11.56 8.28 -3.45
CA LYS A 90 -11.81 8.87 -4.76
C LYS A 90 -12.74 10.08 -4.66
N LEU A 91 -12.50 11.07 -5.53
CA LEU A 91 -13.29 12.29 -5.63
C LEU A 91 -13.00 13.01 -6.96
N ASP A 92 -13.80 14.01 -7.30
CA ASP A 92 -13.70 14.79 -8.54
C ASP A 92 -12.41 15.63 -8.64
N SER A 93 -11.73 15.88 -7.53
CA SER A 93 -10.49 16.67 -7.44
C SER A 93 -9.21 15.83 -7.51
N ARG A 94 -9.34 14.52 -7.76
CA ARG A 94 -8.24 13.58 -7.66
C ARG A 94 -7.42 13.41 -8.93
N GLY A 95 -6.13 13.14 -8.74
CA GLY A 95 -5.17 12.92 -9.81
C GLY A 95 -5.01 11.46 -10.25
N LYS A 96 -4.22 11.29 -11.31
CA LYS A 96 -3.61 10.04 -11.75
C LYS A 96 -2.19 9.96 -11.26
N PHE A 97 -1.74 8.75 -10.94
CA PHE A 97 -0.43 8.55 -10.32
C PHE A 97 0.14 7.17 -10.64
N LYS A 98 1.45 7.01 -10.40
CA LYS A 98 2.15 5.73 -10.44
C LYS A 98 2.85 5.46 -9.12
N LEU A 99 2.95 4.17 -8.78
CA LEU A 99 3.79 3.71 -7.67
C LEU A 99 5.24 3.55 -8.17
N TYR A 100 6.16 4.20 -7.48
CA TYR A 100 7.60 4.09 -7.67
C TYR A 100 8.25 3.60 -6.36
N LEU A 101 9.21 2.69 -6.48
CA LEU A 101 9.99 2.17 -5.36
C LEU A 101 11.42 2.71 -5.46
N PRO A 102 11.79 3.78 -4.71
CA PRO A 102 13.10 4.43 -4.83
C PRO A 102 14.27 3.48 -4.62
N GLN A 103 14.17 2.58 -3.64
CA GLN A 103 15.19 1.57 -3.36
C GLN A 103 15.46 0.60 -4.52
N ALA A 104 14.52 0.45 -5.46
CA ALA A 104 14.63 -0.43 -6.61
C ALA A 104 14.81 0.34 -7.94
N ASN A 105 14.71 1.68 -7.90
CA ASN A 105 14.72 2.53 -9.08
C ASN A 105 13.72 2.08 -10.15
N LEU A 106 12.50 1.70 -9.74
CA LEU A 106 11.52 1.03 -10.59
C LEU A 106 10.08 1.45 -10.28
N TYR A 107 9.26 1.56 -11.33
CA TYR A 107 7.80 1.67 -11.23
C TYR A 107 7.15 0.29 -11.09
N VAL A 108 6.18 0.17 -10.19
CA VAL A 108 5.45 -1.08 -9.94
C VAL A 108 3.99 -0.90 -10.33
N GLY A 109 3.47 -1.84 -11.11
CA GLY A 109 2.08 -1.83 -11.57
C GLY A 109 1.79 -0.78 -12.65
N ALA A 110 0.50 -0.68 -12.99
CA ALA A 110 0.00 0.30 -13.95
C ALA A 110 -0.23 1.68 -13.30
N GLU A 111 -0.42 2.70 -14.15
CA GLU A 111 -0.97 3.98 -13.69
C GLU A 111 -2.38 3.78 -13.13
N GLN A 112 -2.67 4.47 -12.03
CA GLN A 112 -3.96 4.42 -11.36
C GLN A 112 -4.62 5.81 -11.36
N ASP A 113 -5.95 5.82 -11.27
CA ASP A 113 -6.77 7.03 -11.29
C ASP A 113 -7.69 7.08 -10.07
N GLN A 114 -7.52 8.11 -9.24
CA GLN A 114 -8.38 8.35 -8.08
C GLN A 114 -9.61 9.20 -8.42
N TYR A 115 -9.80 9.64 -9.68
CA TYR A 115 -11.01 10.36 -10.07
C TYR A 115 -12.27 9.50 -9.91
N SER A 116 -13.31 10.12 -9.34
CA SER A 116 -14.70 9.67 -9.40
C SER A 116 -15.62 10.89 -9.37
N SER A 117 -16.80 10.83 -9.99
CA SER A 117 -17.76 11.95 -9.99
C SER A 117 -18.44 12.16 -8.63
N SER A 118 -18.29 11.22 -7.71
CA SER A 118 -18.78 11.27 -6.33
C SER A 118 -17.75 10.64 -5.40
N ILE A 119 -17.91 10.82 -4.09
CA ILE A 119 -17.06 10.14 -3.11
C ILE A 119 -17.22 8.62 -3.26
N GLU A 120 -16.09 7.92 -3.32
CA GLU A 120 -16.01 6.46 -3.35
C GLU A 120 -14.73 6.02 -2.65
N HIS A 121 -14.78 4.88 -1.96
CA HIS A 121 -13.61 4.24 -1.37
C HIS A 121 -13.31 2.96 -2.14
N ALA A 122 -12.07 2.83 -2.59
CA ALA A 122 -11.68 1.73 -3.46
C ALA A 122 -10.27 1.24 -3.11
N GLU A 123 -9.98 0.01 -3.52
CA GLU A 123 -8.63 -0.54 -3.50
C GLU A 123 -8.06 -0.65 -4.91
N LEU A 124 -6.89 -0.06 -5.11
CA LEU A 124 -6.15 -0.08 -6.36
C LEU A 124 -5.06 -1.15 -6.30
N ASP A 125 -4.98 -2.03 -7.31
CA ASP A 125 -4.04 -3.16 -7.36
C ASP A 125 -2.83 -2.83 -8.24
N PHE A 126 -1.63 -2.89 -7.67
CA PHE A 126 -0.35 -2.68 -8.37
C PHE A 126 0.31 -3.99 -8.80
N GLY A 127 -0.34 -5.13 -8.55
CA GLY A 127 0.17 -6.46 -8.84
C GLY A 127 1.16 -6.96 -7.79
N ASN A 128 1.96 -7.95 -8.20
CA ASN A 128 2.94 -8.60 -7.35
C ASN A 128 4.32 -7.96 -7.52
N TYR A 129 5.02 -7.76 -6.41
CA TYR A 129 6.41 -7.29 -6.39
C TYR A 129 7.24 -8.11 -5.41
N THR A 130 8.47 -8.43 -5.78
CA THR A 130 9.40 -9.20 -4.95
C THR A 130 10.38 -8.28 -4.22
N PHE A 131 10.29 -8.23 -2.90
CA PHE A 131 11.29 -7.59 -2.05
C PHE A 131 12.42 -8.58 -1.76
N ASN A 132 13.65 -8.24 -2.16
CA ASN A 132 14.82 -9.10 -1.96
C ASN A 132 15.36 -9.09 -0.51
N SER A 133 14.87 -8.18 0.33
CA SER A 133 15.22 -8.07 1.74
C SER A 133 14.06 -7.54 2.57
N ALA A 134 14.03 -7.92 3.84
CA ALA A 134 13.16 -7.31 4.85
C ALA A 134 13.59 -5.85 5.14
N GLY A 135 12.88 -5.20 6.04
CA GLY A 135 13.18 -3.86 6.55
C GLY A 135 12.37 -2.76 5.88
N THR A 136 12.65 -1.52 6.28
CA THR A 136 12.00 -0.31 5.76
C THR A 136 12.13 -0.20 4.24
N LYS A 137 11.00 0.02 3.56
CA LYS A 137 10.89 0.30 2.13
C LYS A 137 10.10 1.59 1.93
N VAL A 138 10.45 2.34 0.90
CA VAL A 138 9.77 3.57 0.53
C VAL A 138 8.82 3.29 -0.63
N PHE A 139 7.58 3.78 -0.51
CA PHE A 139 6.56 3.75 -1.54
C PHE A 139 6.25 5.17 -1.94
N ARG A 140 6.64 5.55 -3.17
CA ARG A 140 6.40 6.88 -3.73
C ARG A 140 5.20 6.84 -4.66
N PHE A 141 4.20 7.65 -4.38
CA PHE A 141 3.06 7.87 -5.27
C PHE A 141 3.23 9.20 -5.98
N ILE A 142 3.66 9.13 -7.24
CA ILE A 142 3.98 10.31 -8.07
C ILE A 142 2.84 10.61 -9.03
N VAL A 143 2.38 11.87 -9.02
CA VAL A 143 1.33 12.36 -9.91
C VAL A 143 1.84 12.36 -11.34
N THR A 144 1.10 11.70 -12.23
CA THR A 144 1.40 11.62 -13.67
C THR A 144 0.40 12.39 -14.53
N GLY A 145 -0.71 12.83 -13.94
CA GLY A 145 -1.73 13.62 -14.62
C GLY A 145 -3.03 13.66 -13.84
N LYS A 146 -4.14 13.88 -14.53
CA LYS A 146 -5.49 13.76 -13.97
C LYS A 146 -6.48 13.28 -15.03
N HIS A 147 -7.62 12.77 -14.60
CA HIS A 147 -8.74 12.52 -15.50
C HIS A 147 -9.20 13.83 -16.19
N ALA A 148 -9.74 13.74 -17.41
CA ALA A 148 -10.16 14.92 -18.18
C ALA A 148 -11.20 15.76 -17.41
N ASN A 149 -12.12 15.07 -16.72
CA ASN A 149 -13.17 15.67 -15.90
C ASN A 149 -12.75 15.98 -14.45
N SER A 150 -11.50 15.68 -14.07
CA SER A 150 -11.03 15.99 -12.72
C SER A 150 -10.77 17.48 -12.57
N THR A 151 -11.08 18.05 -11.41
CA THR A 151 -10.83 19.45 -11.07
C THR A 151 -9.42 19.68 -10.52
N GLY A 152 -8.66 18.62 -10.20
CA GLY A 152 -7.33 18.75 -9.57
C GLY A 152 -6.43 17.52 -9.70
N TYR A 153 -5.31 17.57 -8.98
CA TYR A 153 -4.27 16.52 -8.99
C TYR A 153 -4.10 15.83 -7.63
N THR A 154 -4.93 16.18 -6.65
CA THR A 154 -4.78 15.70 -5.27
C THR A 154 -4.84 14.17 -5.18
N LEU A 155 -4.17 13.58 -4.21
CA LEU A 155 -4.23 12.15 -3.92
C LEU A 155 -4.68 11.99 -2.47
N ALA A 156 -5.68 11.13 -2.20
CA ALA A 156 -6.13 10.81 -0.85
C ALA A 156 -5.98 9.31 -0.62
N ASN A 157 -4.92 8.96 0.11
CA ASN A 157 -4.48 7.60 0.36
C ASN A 157 -4.93 7.20 1.76
N ASP A 158 -5.56 6.03 1.85
CA ASP A 158 -6.10 5.47 3.09
C ASP A 158 -5.04 4.55 3.71
N TYR A 159 -4.73 3.43 3.05
CA TYR A 159 -3.72 2.47 3.53
C TYR A 159 -2.97 1.81 2.39
N ILE A 160 -1.76 1.33 2.69
CA ILE A 160 -1.03 0.39 1.83
C ILE A 160 -1.25 -1.02 2.39
N ARG A 161 -1.67 -1.96 1.54
CA ARG A 161 -1.85 -3.36 1.92
C ARG A 161 -0.85 -4.26 1.21
N LEU A 162 -0.08 -5.00 2.00
CA LEU A 162 0.83 -6.02 1.53
C LEU A 162 0.30 -7.41 1.86
N THR A 163 0.14 -8.25 0.83
CA THR A 163 -0.27 -9.65 1.00
C THR A 163 0.82 -10.56 0.45
N ALA A 164 1.48 -11.35 1.32
CA ALA A 164 2.45 -12.35 0.88
C ALA A 164 1.82 -13.32 -0.14
N GLN A 165 2.59 -13.72 -1.16
CA GLN A 165 2.18 -14.62 -2.25
C GLN A 165 2.84 -16.00 -2.12
#